data_AF-E6WYZ9-F1
#
_entry.id   AF-E6WYZ9-F1
#
_cell.length_a   1.000
_cell.length_b   1.000
_cell.length_c   1.000
_cell.angle_alpha   90.00
_cell.angle_beta   90.00
_cell.angle_gamma   90.00
#
_symmetry.space_group_name_H-M   'P 1'
#
loop_
_entity.id
_entity.type
_entity.pdbx_description
1 polymer ?
#
loop_
_entity_poly.entity_id
_entity_poly.type
_entity_poly.pdbx_seq_one_letter_code
_entity_poly.pdbx_strand_id
1 'polypeptide(L)'
;MRVLLLSRNRVVQELVKLGLRGLDAVELEIPEPRSLPRYDRYDLVFEEDHYAEELRALGLEHLLASRRILLGEMVEPAEKEFYDRIIPKPFLPEDIREAVLHTEEEAEAFDEEVPLNSFAGIEEETETEVLDREEILRIRRLLEGEMESEASSEPEETVGRRDSYDFEEFLDLLERCKVKKLRQLLQGSRIHLTIEFPEEER
;
A
#
# COMPACT_ATOMS: atom_id res chain seq x y z
N MET A 1 -17.92 -2.89 4.61
CA MET A 1 -16.81 -2.45 3.75
C MET A 1 -17.31 -1.33 2.83
N ARG A 2 -16.65 -0.15 2.85
CA ARG A 2 -16.93 0.98 1.95
C ARG A 2 -16.05 0.87 0.69
N VAL A 3 -16.70 0.78 -0.45
CA VAL A 3 -16.06 0.65 -1.77
C VAL A 3 -16.34 1.90 -2.58
N LEU A 4 -15.30 2.49 -3.14
CA LEU A 4 -15.39 3.61 -4.08
C LEU A 4 -15.14 3.11 -5.50
N LEU A 5 -15.98 3.50 -6.46
CA LEU A 5 -15.71 3.27 -7.88
C LEU A 5 -15.57 4.60 -8.63
N LEU A 6 -14.40 4.77 -9.23
CA LEU A 6 -14.00 5.92 -10.03
C LEU A 6 -14.03 5.53 -11.51
N SER A 7 -15.20 5.62 -12.12
CA SER A 7 -15.42 5.28 -13.52
C SER A 7 -16.54 6.12 -14.13
N ARG A 8 -16.37 6.54 -15.38
CA ARG A 8 -17.44 7.17 -16.19
C ARG A 8 -18.17 6.16 -17.06
N ASN A 9 -17.58 5.00 -17.26
CA ASN A 9 -18.12 3.98 -18.14
C ASN A 9 -19.27 3.25 -17.44
N ARG A 10 -20.50 3.48 -17.93
CA ARG A 10 -21.70 2.82 -17.38
C ARG A 10 -21.60 1.30 -17.38
N VAL A 11 -20.93 0.72 -18.38
CA VAL A 11 -20.75 -0.74 -18.45
C VAL A 11 -19.87 -1.22 -17.31
N VAL A 12 -18.77 -0.52 -17.04
CA VAL A 12 -17.87 -0.83 -15.91
C VAL A 12 -18.63 -0.69 -14.58
N GLN A 13 -19.39 0.39 -14.40
CA GLN A 13 -20.22 0.59 -13.21
C GLN A 13 -21.20 -0.56 -12.98
N GLU A 14 -21.89 -1.02 -14.02
CA GLU A 14 -22.82 -2.15 -13.90
C GLU A 14 -22.09 -3.48 -13.67
N LEU A 15 -20.94 -3.71 -14.30
CA LEU A 15 -20.13 -4.91 -14.06
C LEU A 15 -19.63 -4.99 -12.62
N VAL A 16 -19.17 -3.86 -12.05
CA VAL A 16 -18.74 -3.80 -10.66
C VAL A 16 -19.92 -4.05 -9.72
N LYS A 17 -21.07 -3.40 -9.95
CA LYS A 17 -22.30 -3.66 -9.17
C LYS A 17 -22.71 -5.14 -9.22
N LEU A 18 -22.59 -5.78 -10.38
CA LEU A 18 -22.88 -7.20 -10.55
C LEU A 18 -21.88 -8.08 -9.78
N GLY A 19 -20.60 -7.72 -9.80
CA GLY A 19 -19.54 -8.46 -9.08
C GLY A 19 -19.76 -8.43 -7.56
N LEU A 20 -20.12 -7.25 -7.04
CA LEU A 20 -20.42 -7.02 -5.63
C LEU A 20 -21.79 -7.56 -5.20
N ARG A 21 -22.65 -7.97 -6.16
CA ARG A 21 -23.98 -8.47 -5.84
C ARG A 21 -23.88 -9.75 -5.01
N GLY A 22 -24.53 -9.74 -3.84
CA GLY A 22 -24.57 -10.87 -2.92
C GLY A 22 -23.40 -10.90 -1.93
N LEU A 23 -22.52 -9.90 -1.95
CA LEU A 23 -21.61 -9.64 -0.84
C LEU A 23 -22.35 -8.80 0.19
N ASP A 24 -22.53 -9.36 1.39
CA ASP A 24 -23.17 -8.67 2.49
C ASP A 24 -22.25 -7.54 3.01
N ALA A 25 -22.86 -6.47 3.54
CA ALA A 25 -22.14 -5.33 4.15
C ALA A 25 -21.17 -4.56 3.22
N VAL A 26 -21.31 -4.66 1.90
CA VAL A 26 -20.59 -3.84 0.93
C VAL A 26 -21.41 -2.60 0.53
N GLU A 27 -20.87 -1.42 0.82
CA GLU A 27 -21.45 -0.14 0.40
C GLU A 27 -20.65 0.41 -0.77
N LEU A 28 -21.24 0.40 -1.97
CA LEU A 28 -20.63 0.94 -3.19
C LEU A 28 -21.04 2.41 -3.39
N GLU A 29 -20.05 3.28 -3.46
CA GLU A 29 -20.20 4.69 -3.82
C GLU A 29 -19.64 4.95 -5.22
N ILE A 30 -20.41 5.67 -6.05
CA ILE A 30 -20.02 6.08 -7.40
C ILE A 30 -20.22 7.59 -7.50
N PRO A 31 -19.24 8.40 -7.10
CA PRO A 31 -19.37 9.85 -7.11
C PRO A 31 -19.21 10.42 -8.52
N GLU A 32 -19.78 11.61 -8.73
CA GLU A 32 -19.38 12.42 -9.86
C GLU A 32 -17.97 13.00 -9.61
N PRO A 33 -17.15 13.20 -10.66
CA PRO A 33 -15.77 13.69 -10.50
C PRO A 33 -15.64 14.98 -9.69
N ARG A 34 -16.63 15.87 -9.77
CA ARG A 34 -16.63 17.16 -9.05
C ARG A 34 -17.12 17.07 -7.60
N SER A 35 -17.67 15.93 -7.22
CA SER A 35 -18.24 15.66 -5.90
C SER A 35 -17.41 14.69 -5.07
N LEU A 36 -16.17 14.41 -5.50
CA LEU A 36 -15.29 13.46 -4.81
C LEU A 36 -15.04 13.93 -3.37
N PRO A 37 -15.33 13.08 -2.36
CA PRO A 37 -15.11 13.43 -0.97
C PRO A 37 -13.62 13.44 -0.67
N ARG A 38 -13.09 14.61 -0.29
CA ARG A 38 -11.65 14.85 -0.11
C ARG A 38 -11.06 14.21 1.14
N TYR A 39 -11.90 13.72 2.06
CA TYR A 39 -11.47 13.23 3.39
C TYR A 39 -12.18 11.95 3.81
N ASP A 40 -12.93 11.32 2.91
CA ASP A 40 -13.58 10.06 3.22
C ASP A 40 -12.56 8.92 3.14
N ARG A 41 -12.66 8.02 4.12
CA ARG A 41 -11.89 6.79 4.14
C ARG A 41 -12.68 5.67 3.47
N TYR A 42 -12.04 5.01 2.51
CA TYR A 42 -12.56 3.85 1.81
C TYR A 42 -11.70 2.62 2.10
N ASP A 43 -12.33 1.46 2.17
CA ASP A 43 -11.61 0.20 2.33
C ASP A 43 -10.99 -0.22 1.00
N LEU A 44 -11.76 -0.04 -0.09
CA LEU A 44 -11.34 -0.41 -1.43
C LEU A 44 -11.72 0.68 -2.43
N VAL A 45 -10.79 1.03 -3.32
CA VAL A 45 -11.04 1.94 -4.43
C VAL A 45 -10.78 1.20 -5.74
N PHE A 46 -11.81 1.14 -6.59
CA PHE A 46 -11.68 0.76 -7.99
C PHE A 46 -11.50 2.01 -8.83
N GLU A 47 -10.43 2.05 -9.62
CA GLU A 47 -10.09 3.17 -10.51
C GLU A 47 -10.07 2.68 -11.95
N GLU A 48 -10.84 3.32 -12.84
CA GLU A 48 -10.73 3.05 -14.28
C GLU A 48 -9.55 3.82 -14.86
N ASP A 49 -8.77 3.18 -15.73
CA ASP A 49 -7.60 3.76 -16.43
C ASP A 49 -7.83 5.18 -16.98
N HIS A 50 -8.94 5.42 -17.67
CA HIS A 50 -9.28 6.75 -18.21
C HIS A 50 -9.69 7.78 -17.16
N TYR A 51 -9.93 7.37 -15.91
CA TYR A 51 -10.31 8.23 -14.80
C TYR A 51 -9.07 8.74 -14.04
N ALA A 52 -7.93 8.05 -14.14
CA ALA A 52 -6.69 8.37 -13.43
C ALA A 52 -6.13 9.76 -13.79
N GLU A 53 -6.16 10.14 -15.06
CA GLU A 53 -5.71 11.48 -15.50
C GLU A 53 -6.52 12.60 -14.85
N GLU A 54 -7.82 12.40 -14.68
CA GLU A 54 -8.71 13.39 -14.09
C GLU A 54 -8.52 13.52 -12.59
N LEU A 55 -8.21 12.42 -11.89
CA LEU A 55 -7.89 12.45 -10.47
C LEU A 55 -6.62 13.25 -10.19
N ARG A 56 -5.61 13.14 -11.06
CA ARG A 56 -4.40 13.97 -11.00
C ARG A 56 -4.73 15.44 -11.20
N ALA A 57 -5.55 15.76 -12.21
CA ALA A 57 -5.99 17.14 -12.46
C ALA A 57 -6.79 17.73 -11.29
N LEU A 58 -7.49 16.90 -10.50
CA LEU A 58 -8.26 17.31 -9.33
C LEU A 58 -7.45 17.30 -8.02
N GLY A 59 -6.20 16.86 -8.04
CA GLY A 59 -5.34 16.74 -6.84
C GLY A 59 -5.84 15.68 -5.85
N LEU A 60 -6.51 14.64 -6.35
CA LEU A 60 -7.13 13.58 -5.54
C LEU A 60 -6.26 12.32 -5.45
N GLU A 61 -4.98 12.47 -5.76
CA GLU A 61 -3.94 11.45 -5.66
C GLU A 61 -3.79 10.86 -4.24
N HIS A 62 -4.29 11.56 -3.22
CA HIS A 62 -4.24 11.17 -1.81
C HIS A 62 -5.57 10.70 -1.21
N LEU A 63 -6.51 10.19 -2.02
CA LEU A 63 -7.69 9.50 -1.49
C LEU A 63 -7.28 8.45 -0.44
N LEU A 64 -7.90 8.52 0.74
CA LEU A 64 -7.57 7.66 1.87
C LEU A 64 -8.20 6.28 1.65
N ALA A 65 -7.48 5.42 0.94
CA ALA A 65 -7.88 4.05 0.63
C ALA A 65 -6.96 3.04 1.33
N SER A 66 -7.54 2.00 1.91
CA SER A 66 -6.73 0.87 2.42
C SER A 66 -6.15 0.05 1.26
N ARG A 67 -6.92 -0.11 0.17
CA ARG A 67 -6.49 -0.76 -1.07
C ARG A 67 -6.98 -0.04 -2.32
N ARG A 68 -6.18 -0.09 -3.38
CA ARG A 68 -6.46 0.48 -4.70
C ARG A 68 -6.33 -0.57 -5.79
N ILE A 69 -7.35 -0.65 -6.64
CA ILE A 69 -7.42 -1.58 -7.76
C ILE A 69 -7.63 -0.81 -9.05
N LEU A 70 -6.76 -1.04 -10.01
CA LEU A 70 -6.91 -0.49 -11.36
C LEU A 70 -7.76 -1.45 -12.23
N LEU A 71 -8.77 -0.90 -12.90
CA LEU A 71 -9.60 -1.57 -13.90
C LEU A 71 -9.21 -1.09 -15.30
N GLY A 72 -8.31 -1.80 -15.96
CA GLY A 72 -7.74 -1.30 -17.22
C GLY A 72 -6.41 -1.93 -17.60
N GLU A 73 -5.78 -1.35 -18.60
CA GLU A 73 -4.46 -1.80 -19.06
C GLU A 73 -3.36 -1.53 -18.03
N MET A 74 -2.24 -2.25 -18.16
CA MET A 74 -1.06 -1.97 -17.34
C MET A 74 -0.56 -0.56 -17.62
N VAL A 75 -0.56 0.25 -16.59
CA VAL A 75 0.10 1.56 -16.54
C VAL A 75 1.62 1.40 -16.47
N GLU A 76 2.33 2.52 -16.68
CA GLU A 76 3.78 2.57 -16.58
C GLU A 76 4.30 1.99 -15.24
N PRO A 77 5.54 1.46 -15.19
CA PRO A 77 6.08 0.82 -13.99
C PRO A 77 6.03 1.70 -12.73
N ALA A 78 6.17 3.02 -12.90
CA ALA A 78 6.08 4.00 -11.81
C ALA A 78 4.66 4.09 -11.24
N GLU A 79 3.64 3.90 -12.07
CA GLU A 79 2.23 3.97 -11.68
C GLU A 79 1.74 2.65 -11.07
N LYS A 80 2.35 1.53 -11.47
CA LYS A 80 2.06 0.21 -10.91
C LYS A 80 2.29 0.15 -9.39
N GLU A 81 3.20 0.95 -8.84
CA GLU A 81 3.45 1.01 -7.39
C GLU A 81 2.28 1.63 -6.58
N PHE A 82 1.31 2.29 -7.23
CA PHE A 82 0.15 2.91 -6.56
C PHE A 82 -1.05 1.97 -6.41
N TYR A 83 -1.03 0.81 -7.07
CA TYR A 83 -2.14 -0.14 -7.09
C TYR A 83 -1.73 -1.46 -6.47
N ASP A 84 -2.57 -1.98 -5.57
CA ASP A 84 -2.37 -3.29 -4.96
C ASP A 84 -2.69 -4.40 -5.97
N ARG A 85 -3.65 -4.17 -6.88
CA ARG A 85 -4.03 -5.11 -7.93
C ARG A 85 -4.41 -4.38 -9.22
N ILE A 86 -4.14 -5.02 -10.35
CA ILE A 86 -4.58 -4.56 -11.67
C ILE A 86 -5.47 -5.67 -12.27
N ILE A 87 -6.66 -5.29 -12.70
CA ILE A 87 -7.61 -6.17 -13.39
C ILE A 87 -7.64 -5.73 -14.86
N PRO A 88 -7.02 -6.49 -15.78
CA PRO A 88 -6.98 -6.13 -17.20
C PRO A 88 -8.36 -6.21 -17.83
N LYS A 89 -8.63 -5.32 -18.79
CA LYS A 89 -9.80 -5.41 -19.67
C LYS A 89 -9.54 -6.46 -20.77
N PRO A 90 -10.54 -7.29 -21.17
CA PRO A 90 -11.88 -7.38 -20.60
C PRO A 90 -11.88 -8.15 -19.27
N PHE A 91 -12.73 -7.72 -18.34
CA PHE A 91 -12.93 -8.39 -17.05
C PHE A 91 -14.39 -8.74 -16.82
N LEU A 92 -14.60 -9.74 -15.98
CA LEU A 92 -15.89 -10.31 -15.60
C LEU A 92 -16.30 -9.84 -14.19
N PRO A 93 -17.59 -9.94 -13.85
CA PRO A 93 -18.04 -9.68 -12.48
C PRO A 93 -17.35 -10.56 -11.43
N GLU A 94 -16.93 -11.76 -11.80
CA GLU A 94 -16.20 -12.70 -10.94
C GLU A 94 -14.81 -12.15 -10.55
N ASP A 95 -14.11 -11.49 -11.47
CA ASP A 95 -12.80 -10.87 -11.20
C ASP A 95 -12.93 -9.76 -10.13
N ILE A 96 -14.01 -8.97 -10.20
CA ILE A 96 -14.32 -7.92 -9.21
C ILE A 96 -14.60 -8.55 -7.84
N ARG A 97 -15.39 -9.63 -7.82
CA ARG A 97 -15.74 -10.33 -6.58
C ARG A 97 -14.52 -10.91 -5.91
N GLU A 98 -13.68 -11.59 -6.68
CA GLU A 98 -12.46 -12.20 -6.19
C GLU A 98 -11.54 -11.14 -5.57
N ALA A 99 -11.39 -10.00 -6.24
CA ALA A 99 -10.56 -8.90 -5.75
C ALA A 99 -11.07 -8.29 -4.43
N VAL A 100 -12.38 -8.35 -4.19
CA VAL A 100 -12.98 -7.93 -2.92
C VAL A 100 -12.76 -8.97 -1.82
N LEU A 101 -13.00 -10.25 -2.09
CA LEU A 101 -12.86 -11.33 -1.10
C LEU A 101 -11.42 -11.52 -0.63
N HIS A 102 -10.44 -11.37 -1.53
CA HIS A 102 -9.01 -11.35 -1.18
C HIS A 102 -8.62 -10.17 -0.28
N THR A 103 -9.52 -9.21 -0.04
CA THR A 103 -9.32 -8.15 0.97
C THR A 103 -9.70 -8.60 2.37
N GLU A 104 -10.58 -9.59 2.50
CA GLU A 104 -11.02 -10.12 3.78
C GLU A 104 -10.06 -11.22 4.28
N GLU A 105 -9.59 -12.11 3.39
CA GLU A 105 -8.71 -13.23 3.76
C GLU A 105 -7.32 -12.77 4.25
N GLU A 106 -6.74 -11.72 3.67
CA GLU A 106 -5.45 -11.17 4.15
C GLU A 106 -5.57 -10.43 5.49
N ALA A 107 -6.77 -9.94 5.84
CA ALA A 107 -7.01 -9.32 7.15
C ALA A 107 -7.15 -10.36 8.27
N GLU A 108 -7.60 -11.58 7.94
CA GLU A 108 -7.73 -12.70 8.89
C GLU A 108 -6.47 -13.58 8.95
N ALA A 109 -5.66 -13.64 7.89
CA ALA A 109 -4.45 -14.47 7.82
C ALA A 109 -3.26 -14.01 8.69
N PHE A 110 -3.40 -12.94 9.49
CA PHE A 110 -2.35 -12.51 10.41
C PHE A 110 -2.32 -13.27 11.75
N ASP A 111 -3.28 -14.15 12.03
CA ASP A 111 -3.39 -14.85 13.32
C ASP A 111 -3.28 -16.39 13.28
N GLU A 112 -3.10 -17.02 12.11
CA GLU A 112 -2.84 -18.47 12.03
C GLU A 112 -1.59 -18.81 11.22
N GLU A 113 -0.59 -19.36 11.92
CA GLU A 113 0.63 -19.95 11.36
C GLU A 113 0.27 -21.03 10.31
N VAL A 114 0.42 -20.71 9.02
CA VAL A 114 0.22 -21.69 7.95
C VAL A 114 1.48 -22.57 7.80
N PRO A 115 1.36 -23.91 7.83
CA PRO A 115 2.48 -24.80 7.54
C PRO A 115 2.84 -24.74 6.05
N LEU A 116 4.12 -24.48 5.75
CA LEU A 116 4.73 -24.70 4.45
C LEU A 116 4.53 -26.16 4.04
N ASN A 117 3.56 -26.47 3.17
CA ASN A 117 3.61 -27.59 2.21
C ASN A 117 2.32 -27.67 1.37
N SER A 118 2.17 -26.75 0.42
CA SER A 118 1.39 -27.01 -0.81
C SER A 118 1.59 -25.89 -1.84
N PHE A 119 2.82 -25.72 -2.33
CA PHE A 119 3.04 -25.12 -3.65
C PHE A 119 3.28 -26.26 -4.63
N ALA A 120 2.20 -26.69 -5.29
CA ALA A 120 2.26 -27.59 -6.43
C ALA A 120 2.01 -26.75 -7.69
N GLY A 121 3.05 -26.64 -8.52
CA GLY A 121 2.89 -26.41 -9.95
C GLY A 121 3.10 -24.97 -10.44
N ILE A 122 4.37 -24.53 -10.49
CA ILE A 122 4.87 -23.75 -11.64
C ILE A 122 6.31 -24.24 -11.89
N GLU A 123 6.50 -25.01 -12.95
CA GLU A 123 7.81 -25.27 -13.54
C GLU A 123 8.25 -23.98 -14.24
N GLU A 124 9.12 -23.20 -13.59
CA GLU A 124 10.02 -22.28 -14.28
C GLU A 124 11.45 -22.79 -14.06
N GLU A 125 12.06 -23.30 -15.13
CA GLU A 125 13.49 -23.59 -15.20
C GLU A 125 14.26 -22.26 -15.11
N THR A 126 14.43 -21.72 -13.91
CA THR A 126 15.52 -20.79 -13.65
C THR A 126 16.79 -21.63 -13.48
N GLU A 127 17.70 -21.57 -14.45
CA GLU A 127 19.08 -22.03 -14.25
C GLU A 127 19.64 -21.33 -13.01
N THR A 128 19.63 -22.00 -11.87
CA THR A 128 20.30 -21.51 -10.67
C THR A 128 21.79 -21.65 -10.91
N GLU A 129 22.49 -20.53 -11.07
CA GLU A 129 23.95 -20.51 -11.01
C GLU A 129 24.37 -21.14 -9.67
N VAL A 130 24.97 -22.34 -9.74
CA VAL A 130 25.47 -23.04 -8.57
C VAL A 130 26.61 -22.20 -8.01
N LEU A 131 26.41 -21.60 -6.83
CA LEU A 131 27.42 -20.76 -6.18
C LEU A 131 28.77 -21.48 -6.10
N ASP A 132 29.81 -20.81 -6.56
CA ASP A 132 31.16 -21.33 -6.52
C ASP A 132 31.64 -21.50 -5.07
N ARG A 133 32.55 -22.45 -4.83
CA ARG A 133 33.07 -22.74 -3.47
C ARG A 133 33.64 -21.52 -2.75
N GLU A 134 34.16 -20.55 -3.49
CA GLU A 134 34.68 -19.29 -2.92
C GLU A 134 33.56 -18.41 -2.38
N GLU A 135 32.42 -18.34 -3.06
CA GLU A 135 31.26 -17.55 -2.65
C GLU A 135 30.56 -18.17 -1.44
N ILE A 136 30.47 -19.49 -1.40
CA ILE A 136 29.98 -20.24 -0.23
C ILE A 136 30.87 -19.96 0.99
N LEU A 137 32.19 -19.94 0.84
CA LEU A 137 33.11 -19.63 1.93
C LEU A 137 33.00 -18.18 2.40
N ARG A 138 32.69 -17.24 1.50
CA ARG A 138 32.51 -15.83 1.84
C ARG A 138 31.25 -15.61 2.68
N ILE A 139 30.14 -16.23 2.26
CA ILE A 139 28.87 -16.19 2.99
C ILE A 139 29.02 -16.88 4.35
N ARG A 140 29.76 -17.99 4.40
CA ARG A 140 30.02 -18.70 5.66
C ARG A 140 30.81 -17.84 6.66
N ARG A 141 31.82 -17.09 6.21
CA ARG A 141 32.54 -16.13 7.08
C ARG A 141 31.68 -14.96 7.55
N LEU A 142 30.76 -14.48 6.72
CA LEU A 142 29.81 -13.42 7.08
C LEU A 142 28.81 -13.89 8.16
N LEU A 143 28.39 -15.16 8.10
CA LEU A 143 27.44 -15.74 9.04
C LEU A 143 28.09 -16.23 10.33
N GLU A 144 29.34 -16.71 10.28
CA GLU A 144 30.07 -17.21 11.45
C GLU A 144 30.72 -16.10 12.30
N GLY A 145 30.54 -14.82 11.92
CA GLY A 145 30.77 -13.68 12.83
C GLY A 145 32.23 -13.43 13.23
N GLU A 146 33.21 -13.96 12.49
CA GLU A 146 34.63 -13.64 12.68
C GLU A 146 34.97 -12.28 12.04
N MET A 147 34.48 -11.21 12.65
CA MET A 147 35.21 -9.94 12.66
C MET A 147 35.59 -9.66 14.11
N GLU A 148 36.87 -9.87 14.41
CA GLU A 148 37.48 -9.41 15.64
C GLU A 148 37.17 -7.92 15.83
N SER A 149 36.59 -7.66 16.99
CA SER A 149 36.31 -6.36 17.58
C SER A 149 37.52 -5.42 17.56
N GLU A 150 37.29 -4.13 17.30
CA GLU A 150 37.80 -3.07 18.18
C GLU A 150 36.81 -1.89 18.27
N ALA A 151 36.68 -1.38 19.50
CA ALA A 151 36.05 -0.13 19.94
C ALA A 151 34.53 -0.11 20.21
N SER A 152 34.17 -0.72 21.34
CA SER A 152 33.51 -0.08 22.51
C SER A 152 32.34 0.91 22.29
N SER A 153 31.15 0.55 22.74
CA SER A 153 30.53 1.13 23.95
C SER A 153 29.21 0.42 24.28
N GLU A 154 28.94 0.37 25.57
CA GLU A 154 27.95 -0.43 26.30
C GLU A 154 26.47 -0.08 26.00
N PRO A 155 25.53 -0.93 26.45
CA PRO A 155 24.11 -0.83 26.12
C PRO A 155 23.38 0.05 27.13
N GLU A 156 22.75 1.13 26.68
CA GLU A 156 21.80 1.89 27.48
C GLU A 156 20.37 1.80 26.91
N GLU A 157 19.56 1.10 27.69
CA GLU A 157 18.20 1.43 28.10
C GLU A 157 17.32 2.26 27.15
N THR A 158 16.22 1.60 26.78
CA THR A 158 14.98 2.17 26.28
C THR A 158 14.44 3.25 27.21
N VAL A 159 14.69 4.53 26.90
CA VAL A 159 13.91 5.65 27.40
C VAL A 159 13.48 6.50 26.21
N GLY A 160 12.18 6.58 26.00
CA GLY A 160 11.54 7.24 24.86
C GLY A 160 12.05 8.66 24.66
N ARG A 161 12.94 8.82 23.69
CA ARG A 161 13.31 10.12 23.14
C ARG A 161 12.11 10.61 22.33
N ARG A 162 11.41 11.62 22.86
CA ARG A 162 10.55 12.46 22.04
C ARG A 162 11.48 13.38 21.28
N ASP A 163 11.91 12.93 20.11
CA ASP A 163 12.62 13.80 19.19
C ASP A 163 11.63 14.87 18.71
N SER A 164 11.79 16.09 19.23
CA SER A 164 11.04 17.25 18.75
C SER A 164 11.78 17.81 17.55
N TYR A 165 11.22 17.61 16.36
CA TYR A 165 11.67 18.24 15.14
C TYR A 165 10.98 19.58 14.99
N ASP A 166 11.73 20.62 14.59
CA ASP A 166 11.11 21.85 14.10
C ASP A 166 10.30 21.52 12.84
N PHE A 167 9.15 22.18 12.67
CA PHE A 167 8.20 21.87 11.61
C PHE A 167 8.84 21.93 10.21
N GLU A 168 9.73 22.90 9.99
CA GLU A 168 10.47 23.05 8.74
C GLU A 168 11.47 21.91 8.52
N GLU A 169 12.16 21.47 9.56
CA GLU A 169 13.10 20.33 9.49
C GLU A 169 12.37 19.00 9.26
N PHE A 170 11.18 18.86 9.84
CA PHE A 170 10.30 17.72 9.60
C PHE A 170 9.81 17.66 8.14
N LEU A 171 9.43 18.80 7.56
CA LEU A 171 9.04 18.87 6.15
C LEU A 171 10.19 18.52 5.21
N ASP A 172 11.39 19.04 5.48
CA ASP A 172 12.59 18.71 4.70
C ASP A 172 12.94 17.21 4.76
N LEU A 173 12.74 16.59 5.93
CA LEU A 173 12.91 15.14 6.11
C LEU A 173 11.86 14.33 5.34
N LEU A 174 10.60 14.77 5.33
CA LEU A 174 9.53 14.15 4.57
C LEU A 174 9.79 14.22 3.05
N GLU A 175 10.24 15.38 2.56
CA GLU A 175 10.49 15.59 1.13
C GLU A 175 11.67 14.75 0.60
N ARG A 176 12.67 14.47 1.45
CA ARG A 176 13.85 13.65 1.09
C ARG A 176 13.64 12.16 1.29
N CYS A 177 12.57 11.74 1.97
CA CYS A 177 12.34 10.33 2.27
C CYS A 177 11.53 9.64 1.17
N LYS A 178 12.01 8.48 0.73
CA LYS A 178 11.24 7.58 -0.13
C LYS A 178 9.98 7.10 0.60
N VAL A 179 8.84 7.08 -0.09
CA VAL A 179 7.52 6.72 0.45
C VAL A 179 7.53 5.40 1.25
N LYS A 180 8.29 4.40 0.79
CA LYS A 180 8.45 3.11 1.49
C LYS A 180 9.05 3.26 2.89
N LYS A 181 10.05 4.12 3.07
CA LYS A 181 10.65 4.41 4.38
C LYS A 181 9.73 5.26 5.26
N LEU A 182 9.01 6.19 4.66
CA LEU A 182 8.03 7.03 5.34
C LEU A 182 6.91 6.18 5.96
N ARG A 183 6.37 5.23 5.18
CA ARG A 183 5.34 4.29 5.63
C ARG A 183 5.82 3.43 6.78
N GLN A 184 7.09 2.99 6.75
CA GLN A 184 7.71 2.21 7.82
C GLN A 184 7.98 3.03 9.09
N LEU A 185 8.43 4.28 8.95
CA LEU A 185 8.69 5.20 10.08
C LEU A 185 7.40 5.66 10.77
N LEU A 186 6.32 5.80 10.00
CA LEU A 186 5.02 6.27 10.50
C LEU A 186 4.10 5.12 10.92
N GLN A 187 4.50 3.85 10.73
CA GLN A 187 3.70 2.70 11.10
C GLN A 187 3.55 2.63 12.64
N GLY A 188 2.32 2.78 13.12
CA GLY A 188 2.00 2.78 14.56
C GLY A 188 2.21 4.12 15.27
N SER A 189 2.67 5.16 14.56
CA SER A 189 2.88 6.49 15.13
C SER A 189 1.55 7.27 15.23
N ARG A 190 1.34 7.97 16.35
CA ARG A 190 0.22 8.91 16.54
C ARG A 190 0.72 10.34 16.41
N ILE A 191 0.27 11.03 15.37
CA ILE A 191 0.63 12.43 15.12
C ILE A 191 -0.40 13.34 15.80
N HIS A 192 0.05 14.21 16.69
CA HIS A 192 -0.76 15.24 17.34
C HIS A 192 -0.39 16.61 16.75
N LEU A 193 -1.33 17.23 16.03
CA LEU A 193 -1.17 18.57 15.46
C LEU A 193 -1.97 19.56 16.33
N THR A 194 -1.29 20.55 16.89
CA THR A 194 -1.92 21.63 17.68
C THR A 194 -1.77 22.92 16.89
N ILE A 195 -2.89 23.57 16.58
CA ILE A 195 -2.92 24.85 15.88
C ILE A 195 -3.41 25.90 16.87
N GLU A 196 -2.54 26.84 17.21
CA GLU A 196 -2.87 27.97 18.07
C GLU A 196 -3.15 29.20 17.22
N PHE A 197 -4.31 29.83 17.44
CA PHE A 197 -4.65 31.10 16.81
C PHE A 197 -4.26 32.23 17.74
N PRO A 198 -3.64 33.31 17.23
CA PRO A 198 -3.37 34.48 18.04
C PRO A 198 -4.70 35.10 18.51
N GLU A 199 -4.79 35.46 19.79
CA GLU A 199 -5.94 36.22 20.30
C GLU A 199 -5.98 37.58 19.61
N GLU A 200 -7.08 37.87 18.90
CA GLU A 200 -7.33 39.22 18.39
C GLU A 200 -7.44 40.17 19.58
N GLU A 201 -6.45 41.06 19.75
CA GLU A 201 -6.57 42.24 20.61
C GLU A 201 -7.76 43.08 20.11
N ARG A 202 -8.88 43.03 20.83
CA ARG A 202 -10.06 43.88 20.62
C ARG A 202 -9.98 45.17 21.40
#